data_AF-A0A1I2DJD4-F1
#
_entry.id   AF-A0A1I2DJD4-F1
#
_cell.length_a   1.000
_cell.length_b   1.000
_cell.length_c   1.000
_cell.angle_alpha   90.00
_cell.angle_beta   90.00
_cell.angle_gamma   90.00
#
_symmetry.space_group_name_H-M   'P 1'
#
loop_
_entity.id
_entity.type
_entity.pdbx_description
1 polymer ?
#
loop_
_entity_poly.entity_id
_entity_poly.type
_entity_poly.pdbx_seq_one_letter_code
_entity_poly.pdbx_strand_id
1 'polypeptide(L)' 'MVGTSFTYFVTLLLITGGLVLFFDRRTYRKNNMKKEVAFARVLGWGNILVGVVLYVGNWVYQNYFWW' A
#
# COMPACT_ATOMS: atom_id res chain seq x y z
N MET A 1 -22.94 -1.71 6.12
CA MET A 1 -22.21 -0.97 5.07
C MET A 1 -20.80 -0.49 5.48
N VAL A 2 -20.18 -1.09 6.52
CA VAL A 2 -18.80 -0.71 6.95
C VAL A 2 -17.73 -1.62 6.32
N GLY A 3 -18.07 -2.88 5.98
CA GLY A 3 -17.11 -3.85 5.44
C GLY A 3 -16.66 -3.62 4.00
N THR A 4 -17.51 -3.07 3.12
CA THR A 4 -17.15 -2.82 1.72
C THR A 4 -16.15 -1.67 1.58
N SER A 5 -16.44 -0.53 2.21
CA SER A 5 -15.58 0.67 2.14
C SER A 5 -14.16 0.40 2.67
N PHE A 6 -14.04 -0.39 3.74
CA PHE A 6 -12.75 -0.76 4.30
C PHE A 6 -11.92 -1.60 3.32
N THR A 7 -12.51 -2.64 2.73
CA THR A 7 -11.82 -3.50 1.76
C THR A 7 -11.44 -2.75 0.49
N TYR A 8 -12.29 -1.83 0.02
CA TYR A 8 -11.95 -0.93 -1.08
C TYR A 8 -10.74 -0.05 -0.76
N PHE A 9 -10.69 0.54 0.44
CA PHE A 9 -9.59 1.40 0.86
C PHE A 9 -8.28 0.64 0.96
N VAL A 10 -8.29 -0.56 1.55
CA VAL A 10 -7.14 -1.46 1.60
C VAL A 10 -6.67 -1.84 0.20
N THR A 11 -7.59 -2.18 -0.70
CA THR A 11 -7.26 -2.56 -2.08
C THR A 11 -6.66 -1.40 -2.85
N LEU A 12 -7.21 -0.19 -2.69
CA LEU A 12 -6.66 1.04 -3.26
C LEU A 12 -5.24 1.30 -2.76
N LEU A 13 -4.98 1.20 -1.46
CA LEU A 13 -3.64 1.38 -0.88
C LEU A 13 -2.63 0.40 -1.49
N LEU A 14 -3.00 -0.87 -1.64
CA LEU A 14 -2.14 -1.89 -2.23
C LEU A 14 -1.87 -1.62 -3.72
N ILE A 15 -2.91 -1.32 -4.50
CA ILE A 15 -2.78 -1.04 -5.95
C ILE A 15 -1.96 0.22 -6.18
N THR A 16 -2.24 1.31 -5.46
CA THR A 16 -1.51 2.57 -5.58
C THR A 16 -0.05 2.40 -5.16
N GLY A 17 0.22 1.71 -4.04
CA GLY A 17 1.59 1.40 -3.61
C GLY A 17 2.36 0.58 -4.66
N GLY A 18 1.71 -0.39 -5.29
CA GLY A 18 2.24 -1.14 -6.42
C GLY A 18 2.53 -0.27 -7.64
N LEU A 19 1.58 0.56 -8.07
CA LEU A 19 1.74 1.47 -9.21
C LEU A 19 2.96 2.39 -9.05
N VAL A 20 3.13 3.00 -7.88
CA VAL A 20 4.28 3.87 -7.59
C VAL A 20 5.60 3.10 -7.67
N LEU A 21 5.63 1.85 -7.20
CA LEU A 21 6.84 1.01 -7.27
C LEU A 21 7.16 0.51 -8.69
N PHE A 22 6.16 0.29 -9.54
CA PHE A 22 6.34 -0.26 -10.87
C PHE A 22 6.52 0.82 -11.95
N PHE A 23 5.70 1.87 -11.95
CA PHE A 23 5.72 2.92 -12.96
C PHE A 23 6.67 4.05 -12.56
N ASP A 24 6.36 4.76 -11.47
CA ASP A 24 7.11 5.96 -11.08
C ASP A 24 8.57 5.66 -10.80
N ARG A 25 8.84 4.63 -9.98
CA ARG A 25 10.22 4.18 -9.71
C ARG A 25 11.00 3.84 -10.99
N ARG A 26 10.35 3.20 -11.97
CA ARG A 26 11.01 2.80 -13.22
C ARG A 26 11.32 4.01 -14.09
N THR A 27 10.40 4.97 -14.16
CA THR A 27 10.57 6.25 -14.85
C THR A 27 11.68 7.08 -14.22
N TYR A 28 11.67 7.27 -12.89
CA TYR A 28 12.71 8.01 -12.18
C TYR A 28 14.08 7.36 -12.29
N ARG A 29 14.14 6.02 -12.29
CA ARG A 29 15.39 5.29 -12.51
C ARG A 29 15.93 5.49 -13.92
N LYS A 30 15.06 5.48 -14.94
CA LYS A 30 15.45 5.74 -16.33
C LYS A 30 16.03 7.15 -16.51
N ASN A 31 15.52 8.11 -15.76
CA ASN A 31 15.96 9.51 -15.79
C ASN A 31 17.13 9.83 -14.82
N ASN A 32 17.78 8.82 -14.22
CA ASN A 32 18.86 8.98 -13.22
C ASN A 32 18.47 9.83 -11.98
N MET A 33 17.18 9.93 -11.66
CA MET A 33 16.65 10.72 -10.54
C MET A 33 16.72 9.92 -9.23
N LYS A 34 17.94 9.70 -8.71
CA LYS A 34 18.21 8.83 -7.55
C LYS A 34 17.41 9.20 -6.29
N LYS A 35 17.20 10.50 -6.04
CA LYS A 35 16.40 10.98 -4.90
C LYS A 35 14.93 10.58 -5.05
N GLU A 36 14.33 10.82 -6.20
CA GLU A 36 12.92 10.49 -6.45
C GLU A 36 12.67 8.98 -6.48
N VAL A 37 13.63 8.18 -6.96
CA VAL A 37 13.57 6.72 -6.82
C VAL A 37 13.48 6.28 -5.36
N ALA A 38 14.22 6.94 -4.46
CA ALA A 38 14.17 6.65 -3.03
C ALA A 38 12.83 7.07 -2.41
N PHE A 39 12.33 8.26 -2.75
CA PHE A 39 11.00 8.72 -2.33
C PHE A 39 9.88 7.79 -2.84
N ALA A 40 9.87 7.43 -4.12
CA ALA A 40 8.89 6.50 -4.70
C ALA A 40 8.96 5.12 -4.04
N ARG A 41 10.16 4.66 -3.65
CA ARG A 41 10.32 3.41 -2.89
C ARG A 41 9.69 3.52 -1.51
N VAL A 42 9.97 4.60 -0.76
CA VAL A 42 9.39 4.80 0.58
C VAL A 42 7.87 4.94 0.51
N LEU A 43 7.35 5.74 -0.43
CA LEU A 43 5.91 5.93 -0.60
C LEU A 43 5.19 4.65 -1.01
N GLY A 44 5.74 3.93 -2.00
CA GLY A 44 5.12 2.71 -2.48
C GLY A 44 5.15 1.58 -1.44
N TRP A 45 6.29 1.36 -0.77
CA TRP A 45 6.35 0.40 0.33
C TRP A 45 5.52 0.84 1.52
N GLY A 46 5.45 2.14 1.84
CA GLY A 46 4.61 2.67 2.92
C GLY A 46 3.13 2.38 2.68
N ASN A 47 2.63 2.64 1.46
CA ASN A 47 1.26 2.29 1.09
C ASN A 47 0.96 0.80 1.19
N ILE A 48 1.90 -0.05 0.76
CA ILE A 48 1.75 -1.51 0.88
C ILE A 48 1.73 -1.92 2.36
N LEU A 49 2.64 -1.39 3.19
CA LEU A 49 2.75 -1.72 4.60
C LEU A 49 1.47 -1.33 5.36
N VAL A 50 0.94 -0.13 5.11
CA VAL A 50 -0.33 0.32 5.70
C VAL A 50 -1.50 -0.56 5.25
N GLY A 51 -1.59 -0.87 3.96
CA GLY A 51 -2.62 -1.79 3.44
C GLY A 51 -2.56 -3.17 4.08
N VAL A 52 -1.36 -3.76 4.21
CA VAL A 52 -1.15 -5.06 4.86
C VAL A 52 -1.49 -5.01 6.34
N VAL A 53 -1.05 -4.00 7.08
CA VAL A 53 -1.34 -3.85 8.51
C VAL A 53 -2.84 -3.70 8.75
N LEU A 54 -3.54 -2.92 7.93
CA LEU A 54 -4.99 -2.78 8.01
C LEU A 54 -5.70 -4.11 7.72
N TYR A 55 -5.26 -4.84 6.70
CA TYR A 55 -5.83 -6.15 6.35
C TYR A 55 -5.64 -7.17 7.48
N VAL A 56 -4.40 -7.33 7.95
CA VAL A 56 -4.07 -8.27 9.03
C VAL A 56 -4.73 -7.86 10.33
N GLY A 57 -4.73 -6.57 10.67
CA GLY A 57 -5.41 -6.05 11.85
C GLY A 57 -6.90 -6.33 11.84
N ASN A 58 -7.56 -6.17 10.68
CA ASN A 58 -8.97 -6.51 10.53
C ASN A 58 -9.22 -8.02 10.66
N TRP A 59 -8.36 -8.85 10.06
CA TRP A 59 -8.44 -10.31 10.18
C TRP A 59 -8.27 -10.77 11.63
N VAL A 60 -7.28 -10.25 12.35
CA VAL A 60 -7.07 -10.56 13.77
C VAL A 60 -8.26 -10.09 14.61
N TYR A 61 -8.78 -8.89 14.35
CA TYR A 61 -9.95 -8.38 15.06
C TYR A 61 -11.18 -9.28 14.88
N GLN A 62 -11.47 -9.68 13.64
CA GLN A 62 -12.58 -10.57 13.32
C GLN A 62 -12.41 -11.98 13.91
N ASN A 63 -11.18 -12.52 13.93
CA ASN A 63 -10.94 -13.90 14.34
C ASN A 63 -10.72 -14.06 15.85
N TYR A 64 -10.19 -13.05 16.55
CA TYR A 64 -9.79 -13.16 17.95
C TYR A 64 -10.55 -12.23 18.91
N PHE A 65 -11.06 -11.10 18.43
CA PHE A 65 -11.73 -10.10 19.28
C PHE A 65 -13.25 -10.07 19.11
N TRP A 66 -13.77 -10.55 17.99
CA TRP A 66 -15.20 -10.67 17.76
C TRP A 66 -15.66 -12.07 18.17
N TRP A 67 -16.12 -12.19 19.43
CA TRP A 67 -16.81 -13.36 19.99
C TRP A 67 -18.33 -13.20 19.79
#